data_AF-A0AAD9KI87-F1
#
_entry.id   AF-A0AAD9KI87-F1
#
_cell.length_a   1.000
_cell.length_b   1.000
_cell.length_c   1.000
_cell.angle_alpha   90.00
_cell.angle_beta   90.00
_cell.angle_gamma   90.00
#
_symmetry.space_group_name_H-M   'P 1'
#
loop_
_entity.id
_entity.type
_entity.pdbx_description
1 polymer ?
#
loop_
_entity_poly.entity_id
_entity_poly.type
_entity_poly.pdbx_seq_one_letter_code
_entity_poly.pdbx_strand_id
1 'polypeptide(L)'
;MPDTTGSIAMPDKCHTIRAPPKSYCPNEVFKADCGRDRIVVMTTAMYGRMSEKSRCIRKNYGFVGCGSSVIGIADHFCSGRRSCEIPIPNSLVEDVKTACPEDFKSYLEAGYRCTDGELSSLAVTTH
;
A
#
# COMPACT_ATOMS: atom_id res chain seq x y z
N MET A 1 -21.65 -7.53 49.61
CA MET A 1 -21.66 -8.65 48.65
C MET A 1 -21.26 -8.07 47.30
N PRO A 2 -20.01 -8.27 46.82
CA PRO A 2 -19.61 -7.82 45.50
C PRO A 2 -19.82 -8.94 44.48
N ASP A 3 -20.63 -8.67 43.45
CA ASP A 3 -20.71 -9.51 42.26
C ASP A 3 -19.69 -9.01 41.23
N THR A 4 -18.72 -9.86 40.97
CA THR A 4 -17.59 -9.67 40.06
C THR A 4 -18.04 -10.02 38.64
N THR A 5 -18.52 -9.03 37.88
CA THR A 5 -18.63 -9.19 36.43
C THR A 5 -17.24 -9.05 35.82
N GLY A 6 -16.59 -10.19 35.60
CA GLY A 6 -15.35 -10.29 34.83
C GLY A 6 -15.60 -9.95 33.37
N SER A 7 -15.12 -8.80 32.94
CA SER A 7 -14.90 -8.52 31.52
C SER A 7 -13.47 -8.91 31.16
N ILE A 8 -13.39 -9.86 30.23
CA ILE A 8 -12.18 -10.37 29.61
C ILE A 8 -11.44 -9.19 28.98
N ALA A 9 -10.25 -8.88 29.51
CA ALA A 9 -9.33 -7.94 28.88
C ALA A 9 -8.82 -8.57 27.57
N MET A 10 -9.21 -7.99 26.44
CA MET A 10 -8.51 -8.23 25.17
C MET A 10 -7.16 -7.48 25.24
N PRO A 11 -6.01 -8.15 25.02
CA PRO A 11 -4.76 -7.45 24.85
C PRO A 11 -4.71 -6.85 23.43
N ASP A 12 -5.38 -5.72 23.21
CA ASP A 12 -5.29 -4.97 21.95
C ASP A 12 -3.95 -4.22 21.85
N LYS A 13 -2.87 -4.96 21.65
CA LYS A 13 -1.60 -4.41 21.15
C LYS A 13 -1.05 -5.27 20.01
N CYS A 14 -1.70 -5.16 18.86
CA CYS A 14 -0.96 -5.16 17.59
C CYS A 14 -1.01 -3.74 17.01
N HIS A 15 -0.37 -2.81 17.71
CA HIS A 15 -0.04 -1.51 17.14
C HIS A 15 1.15 -1.73 16.17
N THR A 16 0.90 -2.38 15.04
CA THR A 16 1.83 -2.31 13.92
C THR A 16 1.75 -0.87 13.45
N ILE A 17 2.80 -0.08 13.68
CA ILE A 17 2.91 1.30 13.18
C ILE A 17 3.00 1.22 11.66
N ARG A 18 1.85 1.02 11.02
CA ARG A 18 1.73 1.05 9.57
C ARG A 18 1.66 2.51 9.20
N ALA A 19 2.70 2.99 8.52
CA ALA A 19 2.67 4.32 7.94
C ALA A 19 1.42 4.44 7.05
N PRO A 20 0.68 5.56 7.12
CA PRO A 20 -0.46 5.76 6.25
C PRO A 20 0.00 5.72 4.79
N PRO A 21 -0.83 5.18 3.88
CA PRO A 21 -0.49 5.16 2.47
C PRO A 21 -0.35 6.59 1.94
N LYS A 22 0.53 6.77 0.96
CA LYS A 22 0.79 8.07 0.32
C LYS A 22 0.13 8.11 -1.05
N SER A 23 -0.38 9.27 -1.42
CA SER A 23 -0.91 9.52 -2.76
C SER A 23 0.19 9.98 -3.72
N TYR A 24 0.16 9.50 -4.95
CA TYR A 24 1.08 9.76 -6.06
C TYR A 24 0.29 10.19 -7.29
N CYS A 25 0.51 11.42 -7.73
CA CYS A 25 -0.26 12.10 -8.76
C CYS A 25 0.25 11.73 -10.17
N PRO A 26 -0.51 12.08 -11.23
CA PRO A 26 -0.01 11.95 -12.59
C PRO A 26 1.33 12.67 -12.80
N ASN A 27 2.24 12.02 -13.51
CA ASN A 27 3.65 12.38 -13.74
C ASN A 27 4.58 12.24 -12.53
N GLU A 28 4.15 11.54 -11.48
CA GLU A 28 5.02 11.21 -10.34
C GLU A 28 5.44 9.75 -10.36
N VAL A 29 6.41 9.40 -9.52
CA VAL A 29 6.93 8.03 -9.41
C VAL A 29 6.79 7.58 -7.96
N PHE A 30 6.09 6.48 -7.75
CA PHE A 30 6.16 5.74 -6.50
C PHE A 30 7.54 5.11 -6.38
N LYS A 31 8.22 5.33 -5.26
CA LYS A 31 9.51 4.70 -4.95
C LYS A 31 9.44 4.05 -3.59
N ALA A 32 9.84 2.79 -3.52
CA ALA A 32 10.07 2.09 -2.26
C ALA A 32 11.53 1.66 -2.20
N ASP A 33 12.15 1.89 -1.05
CA ASP A 33 13.50 1.44 -0.74
C ASP A 33 13.56 1.00 0.72
N CYS A 34 14.11 -0.20 0.95
CA CYS A 34 14.27 -0.79 2.27
C CYS A 34 15.74 -0.94 2.71
N GLY A 35 16.71 -0.50 1.91
CA GLY A 35 18.13 -0.60 2.24
C GLY A 35 18.70 -2.03 2.14
N ARG A 36 19.64 -2.37 3.02
CA ARG A 36 20.29 -3.70 3.10
C ARG A 36 19.45 -4.70 3.87
N ASP A 37 19.48 -5.95 3.42
CA ASP A 37 18.90 -7.15 4.06
C ASP A 37 17.40 -7.10 4.37
N ARG A 38 16.70 -6.13 3.77
CA ARG A 38 15.26 -5.95 3.90
C ARG A 38 14.60 -5.90 2.54
N ILE A 39 13.40 -6.43 2.48
CA ILE A 39 12.56 -6.44 1.29
C ILE A 39 11.34 -5.55 1.51
N VAL A 40 10.88 -4.96 0.40
CA VAL A 40 9.62 -4.25 0.31
C VAL A 40 8.49 -5.28 0.36
N VAL A 41 7.47 -4.99 1.16
CA VAL A 41 6.18 -5.69 1.14
C VAL A 41 5.11 -4.63 0.99
N MET A 42 4.41 -4.66 -0.14
CA MET A 42 3.27 -3.77 -0.35
C MET A 42 2.15 -4.14 0.65
N THR A 43 1.53 -3.11 1.23
CA THR A 43 0.45 -3.28 2.21
C THR A 43 -0.88 -2.78 1.69
N THR A 44 -0.86 -1.75 0.84
CA THR A 44 -2.02 -1.22 0.12
C THR A 44 -1.57 -0.62 -1.19
N ALA A 45 -2.39 -0.77 -2.22
CA ALA A 45 -2.29 -0.01 -3.45
C ALA A 45 -3.69 0.13 -4.05
N MET A 46 -4.14 1.37 -4.21
CA MET A 46 -5.42 1.71 -4.83
C MET A 46 -5.18 2.70 -5.96
N TYR A 47 -5.81 2.48 -7.10
CA TYR A 47 -5.75 3.40 -8.24
C TYR A 47 -7.14 3.94 -8.53
N GLY A 48 -7.24 5.25 -8.65
CA GLY A 48 -8.50 5.95 -8.91
C GLY A 48 -8.53 7.32 -8.27
N ARG A 49 -9.69 7.68 -7.71
CA ARG A 49 -9.96 9.01 -7.18
C ARG A 49 -10.58 8.90 -5.78
N MET A 50 -9.81 8.33 -4.86
CA MET A 50 -10.26 7.86 -3.53
C MET A 50 -10.85 8.95 -2.62
N SER A 51 -10.18 10.09 -2.51
CA SER A 51 -10.58 11.17 -1.61
C SER A 51 -10.35 12.55 -2.21
N GLU A 52 -11.29 13.47 -1.94
CA GLU A 52 -11.17 14.91 -2.20
C GLU A 52 -10.04 15.58 -1.42
N LYS A 53 -9.58 14.97 -0.32
CA LYS A 53 -8.48 15.46 0.52
C LYS A 53 -7.10 15.10 -0.04
N SER A 54 -7.03 14.36 -1.14
CA SER A 54 -5.75 14.02 -1.78
C SER A 54 -5.10 15.26 -2.40
N ARG A 55 -3.78 15.36 -2.26
CA ARG A 55 -2.97 16.42 -2.89
C ARG A 55 -3.06 16.42 -4.42
N CYS A 56 -3.53 15.32 -5.02
CA CYS A 56 -3.69 15.18 -6.46
C CYS A 56 -4.98 15.80 -7.00
N ILE A 57 -5.93 16.18 -6.12
CA ILE A 57 -7.19 16.83 -6.50
C ILE A 57 -7.10 18.32 -6.17
N ARG A 58 -6.90 19.16 -7.19
CA ARG A 58 -6.86 20.63 -7.02
C ARG A 58 -8.23 21.26 -6.82
N LYS A 59 -9.26 20.70 -7.46
CA LYS A 59 -10.64 21.19 -7.40
C LYS A 59 -11.57 19.99 -7.45
N ASN A 60 -12.50 19.94 -6.49
CA ASN A 60 -13.50 18.89 -6.46
C ASN A 60 -14.65 19.27 -7.42
N TYR A 61 -14.78 18.49 -8.51
CA TYR A 61 -15.86 18.58 -9.49
C TYR A 61 -16.89 17.44 -9.32
N GLY A 62 -16.86 16.76 -8.18
CA GLY A 62 -17.55 15.48 -7.96
C GLY A 62 -16.66 14.27 -8.32
N PHE A 63 -17.29 13.10 -8.35
CA PHE A 63 -16.68 11.82 -8.78
C PHE A 63 -15.42 11.45 -7.98
N VAL A 64 -15.49 11.65 -6.66
CA VAL A 64 -14.52 11.19 -5.67
C VAL A 64 -15.09 10.00 -4.91
N GLY A 65 -14.24 9.13 -4.35
CA GLY A 65 -14.65 7.91 -3.66
C GLY A 65 -14.69 6.67 -4.55
N CYS A 66 -14.13 6.73 -5.75
CA CYS A 66 -13.99 5.59 -6.67
C CYS A 66 -12.53 5.15 -6.76
N GLY A 67 -12.31 3.86 -7.05
CA GLY A 67 -11.00 3.31 -7.32
C GLY A 67 -11.01 1.79 -7.23
N SER A 68 -9.96 1.17 -7.74
CA SER A 68 -9.77 -0.28 -7.72
C SER A 68 -8.50 -0.63 -6.96
N SER A 69 -8.52 -1.75 -6.26
CA SER A 69 -7.30 -2.31 -5.66
C SER A 69 -6.36 -2.77 -6.77
N VAL A 70 -5.14 -2.23 -6.76
CA VAL A 70 -4.06 -2.60 -7.68
C VAL A 70 -2.89 -3.25 -6.93
N ILE A 71 -3.18 -3.83 -5.76
CA ILE A 71 -2.17 -4.43 -4.88
C ILE A 71 -1.37 -5.53 -5.61
N GLY A 72 -2.01 -6.36 -6.44
CA GLY A 72 -1.31 -7.39 -7.20
C GLY A 72 -0.30 -6.84 -8.22
N ILE A 73 -0.61 -5.69 -8.83
CA ILE A 73 0.32 -4.99 -9.74
C ILE A 73 1.47 -4.39 -8.93
N ALA A 74 1.16 -3.73 -7.81
CA ALA A 74 2.17 -3.18 -6.93
C ALA A 74 3.10 -4.28 -6.35
N ASP A 75 2.54 -5.43 -5.97
CA ASP A 75 3.29 -6.60 -5.52
C ASP A 75 4.22 -7.12 -6.62
N HIS A 76 3.72 -7.24 -7.85
CA HIS A 76 4.52 -7.65 -9.00
C HIS A 76 5.75 -6.76 -9.22
N PHE A 77 5.59 -5.44 -9.06
CA PHE A 77 6.68 -4.48 -9.20
C PHE A 77 7.61 -4.42 -8.00
N CYS A 78 7.12 -4.63 -6.78
CA CYS A 78 7.84 -4.22 -5.57
C CYS A 78 8.06 -5.31 -4.54
N SER A 79 7.07 -6.17 -4.30
CA SER A 79 7.14 -7.11 -3.18
C SER A 79 8.25 -8.14 -3.39
N GLY A 80 9.04 -8.38 -2.34
CA GLY A 80 10.22 -9.25 -2.39
C GLY A 80 11.48 -8.59 -2.96
N ARG A 81 11.40 -7.34 -3.44
CA ARG A 81 12.57 -6.58 -3.90
C ARG A 81 13.08 -5.65 -2.80
N ARG A 82 14.36 -5.28 -2.88
CA ARG A 82 14.95 -4.30 -1.95
C ARG A 82 14.53 -2.87 -2.24
N SER A 83 14.33 -2.58 -3.52
CA SER A 83 13.80 -1.31 -4.01
C SER A 83 13.00 -1.52 -5.29
N CYS A 84 12.11 -0.58 -5.59
CA CYS A 84 11.30 -0.57 -6.81
C CYS A 84 10.84 0.85 -7.14
N GLU A 85 10.42 1.03 -8.39
CA GLU A 85 9.79 2.27 -8.86
C GLU A 85 8.56 1.94 -9.71
N ILE A 86 7.47 2.70 -9.54
CA ILE A 86 6.26 2.62 -10.37
C ILE A 86 5.93 4.03 -10.86
N PRO A 87 6.11 4.34 -12.16
CA PRO A 87 5.72 5.63 -12.71
C PRO A 87 4.19 5.74 -12.79
N ILE A 88 3.64 6.94 -12.56
CA ILE A 88 2.20 7.21 -12.63
C ILE A 88 1.94 8.19 -13.78
N PRO A 89 1.18 7.82 -14.81
CA PRO A 89 0.55 6.51 -15.00
C PRO A 89 1.54 5.37 -15.36
N ASN A 90 1.12 4.14 -15.08
CA ASN A 90 1.75 2.90 -15.55
C ASN A 90 0.71 2.16 -16.38
N SER A 91 1.09 1.60 -17.54
CA SER A 91 0.15 0.92 -18.44
C SER A 91 -0.64 -0.19 -17.75
N LEU A 92 0.00 -1.03 -16.93
CA LEU A 92 -0.69 -2.10 -16.18
C LEU A 92 -1.68 -1.55 -15.15
N VAL A 93 -1.43 -0.36 -14.62
CA VAL A 93 -2.31 0.30 -13.64
C VAL A 93 -3.48 1.01 -14.34
N GLU A 94 -3.26 1.57 -15.53
CA GLU A 94 -4.32 2.19 -16.36
C GLU A 94 -5.25 1.17 -17.00
N ASP A 95 -4.75 -0.01 -17.36
CA ASP A 95 -5.56 -1.11 -17.91
C ASP A 95 -6.58 -1.67 -16.90
N VAL A 96 -6.41 -1.34 -15.61
CA VAL A 96 -7.37 -1.74 -14.57
C VAL A 96 -8.66 -0.95 -14.76
N LYS A 97 -9.74 -1.67 -15.05
CA LYS A 97 -11.09 -1.09 -15.02
C LYS A 97 -11.36 -0.51 -13.63
N THR A 98 -11.50 0.80 -13.57
CA THR A 98 -11.98 1.50 -12.38
C THR A 98 -13.42 1.97 -12.62
N ALA A 99 -14.20 2.09 -11.54
CA ALA A 99 -15.52 2.73 -11.61
C ALA A 99 -15.42 4.27 -11.74
N CYS A 100 -14.21 4.81 -11.87
CA CYS A 100 -13.99 6.23 -12.05
C CYS A 100 -14.20 6.63 -13.52
N PRO A 101 -14.83 7.79 -13.81
CA PRO A 101 -14.93 8.27 -15.18
C PRO A 101 -13.54 8.56 -15.76
N GLU A 102 -13.29 8.13 -16.99
CA GLU A 102 -11.98 8.21 -17.67
C GLU A 102 -11.52 9.67 -17.90
N ASP A 103 -12.47 10.59 -18.05
CA ASP A 103 -12.20 12.03 -18.24
C ASP A 103 -11.55 12.69 -17.02
N PHE A 104 -11.54 12.00 -15.88
CA PHE A 104 -10.98 12.50 -14.64
C PHE A 104 -9.63 11.88 -14.32
N LYS A 105 -8.65 12.74 -14.01
CA LYS A 105 -7.32 12.32 -13.58
C LYS A 105 -7.40 11.44 -12.33
N SER A 106 -6.95 10.20 -12.47
CA SER A 106 -6.76 9.25 -11.38
C SER A 106 -5.34 9.38 -10.79
N TYR A 107 -5.15 8.87 -9.58
CA TYR A 107 -3.89 8.83 -8.87
C TYR A 107 -3.74 7.49 -8.15
N LEU A 108 -2.49 7.15 -7.79
CA LEU A 108 -2.18 5.96 -7.00
C LEU A 108 -2.11 6.34 -5.52
N GLU A 109 -2.74 5.57 -4.65
CA GLU A 109 -2.49 5.61 -3.21
C GLU A 109 -1.85 4.29 -2.80
N ALA A 110 -0.59 4.35 -2.36
CA ALA A 110 0.20 3.16 -2.08
C ALA A 110 0.90 3.25 -0.72
N GLY A 111 1.00 2.12 -0.04
CA GLY A 111 1.71 1.97 1.22
C GLY A 111 2.50 0.67 1.23
N TYR A 112 3.70 0.71 1.77
CA TYR A 112 4.59 -0.43 1.90
C TYR A 112 5.22 -0.49 3.29
N ARG A 113 5.74 -1.65 3.64
CA ARG A 113 6.60 -1.83 4.81
C ARG A 113 7.88 -2.54 4.40
N CYS A 114 8.93 -2.33 5.18
CA CYS A 114 10.15 -3.11 5.08
C CYS A 114 10.10 -4.25 6.08
N THR A 115 10.39 -5.45 5.62
CA THR A 115 10.60 -6.61 6.48
C THR A 115 12.00 -7.14 6.24
N ASP A 116 12.59 -7.74 7.26
CA ASP A 116 13.84 -8.47 7.08
C ASP A 116 13.60 -9.56 6.05
N GLY A 117 14.48 -9.61 5.05
CA GLY A 117 14.51 -10.73 4.14
C GLY A 117 15.07 -11.89 4.94
N GLU A 118 14.19 -12.68 5.56
CA GLU A 118 14.60 -13.99 6.04
C GLU A 118 14.99 -14.78 4.80
N LEU A 119 16.24 -14.67 4.39
CA LEU A 119 16.98 -15.87 4.05
C LEU A 119 16.82 -16.71 5.31
N SER A 120 15.77 -17.54 5.32
CA SER A 120 15.86 -18.82 5.98
C SER A 120 17.05 -19.48 5.30
N SER A 121 18.24 -19.11 5.77
CA SER A 121 19.37 -19.97 5.80
C SER A 121 18.76 -21.17 6.50
N LEU A 122 18.33 -22.15 5.71
CA LEU A 122 18.53 -23.51 6.12
C LEU A 122 20.01 -23.52 6.48
N ALA A 123 20.30 -23.25 7.75
CA ALA A 123 21.43 -23.83 8.40
C ALA A 123 21.17 -25.31 8.19
N VAL A 124 21.64 -25.83 7.05
CA VAL A 124 21.85 -27.24 6.83
C VAL A 124 23.00 -27.54 7.78
N THR A 125 22.64 -27.66 9.06
CA THR A 125 23.47 -28.18 10.11
C THR A 125 23.59 -29.67 9.79
N THR A 126 24.73 -29.99 9.15
CA THR A 126 25.60 -31.10 9.53
C THR A 126 25.12 -32.52 9.22
N HIS A 127 25.90 -33.26 8.42
CA HIS A 127 26.78 -34.33 8.91
C HIS A 127 27.85 -34.70 7.88
#